data_AF-A0A8C9W440-F1
#
_entry.id   AF-A0A8C9W440-F1
#
_cell.length_a   1.000
_cell.length_b   1.000
_cell.length_c   1.000
_cell.angle_alpha   90.00
_cell.angle_beta   90.00
_cell.angle_gamma   90.00
#
_symmetry.space_group_name_H-M   'P 1'
#
loop_
_entity.id
_entity.type
_entity.pdbx_description
1 polymer ?
#
loop_
_entity_poly.entity_id
_entity_poly.type
_entity_poly.pdbx_seq_one_letter_code
_entity_poly.pdbx_strand_id
1 'polypeptide(L)'
;MAPPVLNYQGLNAPPASFYGTVPGYEGTMPGTAGGFLPPPIPAVAPPQPRPDEPNWTIPLMSKDAAHAAFKEYVSGKCCYGSGPADEGVITNMEALNTYRYRLETFTESRSTEWNHEPFNGQPIDAYMQPAPGPWAIPVQPPSVFQDSTQVVKVPYTSSVKVPRVCSFCNGSGTSSGEERCNHCKSNGRVNCSDCKGEGVNLCDTCKGKRQLLVFINLKVQWTNNKSEFVEEQSSGLKMDKLSKVTGKELFKDTQYMVYPLMGFPDPAVNQAADRLVKEHHTQFSQTARILQQRQTVELIPVTKVDYKWKEAFHSYLVYGNENKVNADDYPDTCCCTIM
;
A
#
# COMPACT_ATOMS: atom_id res chain seq x y z
N MET A 1 33.31 45.29 6.39
CA MET A 1 32.88 44.09 5.65
C MET A 1 32.91 42.91 6.59
N ALA A 2 31.74 42.45 7.05
CA ALA A 2 31.63 41.23 7.85
C ALA A 2 31.81 40.00 6.92
N PRO A 3 32.48 38.93 7.36
CA PRO A 3 32.59 37.71 6.56
C PRO A 3 31.20 37.06 6.44
N PRO A 4 30.92 36.35 5.34
CA PRO A 4 29.62 35.72 5.14
C PRO A 4 29.43 34.60 6.17
N VAL A 5 28.29 34.65 6.84
CA VAL A 5 27.83 33.63 7.78
C VAL A 5 27.40 32.42 6.94
N LEU A 6 28.19 31.34 6.97
CA LEU A 6 27.80 30.06 6.41
C LEU A 6 26.67 29.47 7.26
N ASN A 7 25.50 29.35 6.64
CA ASN A 7 24.28 28.82 7.22
C ASN A 7 24.44 27.30 7.43
N TYR A 8 24.74 26.88 8.67
CA TYR A 8 24.90 25.48 9.05
C TYR A 8 23.53 24.82 9.29
N GLN A 9 22.88 24.38 8.22
CA GLN A 9 21.73 23.47 8.30
C GLN A 9 22.19 22.02 8.12
N GLY A 10 21.99 21.20 9.16
CA GLY A 10 21.84 19.73 9.08
C GLY A 10 23.10 18.86 8.99
N LEU A 11 23.90 18.77 10.07
CA LEU A 11 25.12 17.92 10.12
C LEU A 11 24.94 16.50 10.69
N ASN A 12 23.71 15.95 10.73
CA ASN A 12 23.51 14.59 11.27
C ASN A 12 23.78 13.47 10.24
N ALA A 13 23.67 13.76 8.94
CA ALA A 13 23.89 12.79 7.86
C ALA A 13 25.21 13.07 7.09
N PRO A 14 25.98 12.04 6.70
CA PRO A 14 27.14 12.22 5.81
C PRO A 14 26.74 12.85 4.47
N PRO A 15 27.56 13.74 3.88
CA PRO A 15 27.27 14.37 2.59
C PRO A 15 27.26 13.35 1.43
N ALA A 16 26.56 13.63 0.33
CA ALA A 16 26.45 12.70 -0.80
C ALA A 16 27.81 12.24 -1.39
N SER A 17 28.81 13.12 -1.41
CA SER A 17 30.18 12.81 -1.85
C SER A 17 30.93 11.82 -0.96
N PHE A 18 30.38 11.47 0.21
CA PHE A 18 30.93 10.46 1.12
C PHE A 18 30.73 9.03 0.58
N TYR A 19 29.66 8.83 -0.18
CA TYR A 19 29.26 7.56 -0.75
C TYR A 19 29.97 7.33 -2.10
N GLY A 20 30.31 6.09 -2.40
CA GLY A 20 30.96 5.74 -3.67
C GLY A 20 29.94 5.47 -4.78
N THR A 21 30.41 5.34 -6.02
CA THR A 21 29.59 4.80 -7.12
C THR A 21 29.68 3.28 -7.11
N VAL A 22 28.53 2.59 -7.14
CA VAL A 22 28.43 1.13 -7.27
C VAL A 22 27.74 0.83 -8.60
N PRO A 23 28.34 0.02 -9.49
CA PRO A 23 27.71 -0.34 -10.77
C PRO A 23 26.33 -0.97 -10.59
N GLY A 24 25.33 -0.50 -11.34
CA GLY A 24 23.93 -0.93 -11.23
C GLY A 24 23.11 -0.24 -10.13
N TYR A 25 23.73 0.70 -9.39
CA TYR A 25 23.13 1.47 -8.31
C TYR A 25 23.41 2.97 -8.41
N GLU A 26 23.72 3.47 -9.61
CA GLU A 26 24.18 4.83 -9.90
C GLU A 26 23.17 5.92 -9.48
N GLY A 27 21.88 5.57 -9.37
CA GLY A 27 20.80 6.47 -8.92
C GLY A 27 20.53 6.46 -7.40
N THR A 28 21.34 5.76 -6.60
CA THR A 28 21.13 5.64 -5.15
C THR A 28 21.68 6.89 -4.44
N MET A 29 20.80 7.62 -3.76
CA MET A 29 21.16 8.85 -3.03
C MET A 29 20.94 8.68 -1.51
N PRO A 30 21.68 9.41 -0.66
CA PRO A 30 21.50 9.33 0.80
C PRO A 30 20.31 10.16 1.26
N GLY A 31 19.49 9.60 2.16
CA GLY A 31 18.35 10.31 2.75
C GLY A 31 17.15 10.50 1.81
N THR A 32 17.23 9.97 0.60
CA THR A 32 16.11 9.85 -0.34
C THR A 32 15.97 8.39 -0.75
N ALA A 33 14.72 7.91 -0.84
CA ALA A 33 14.47 6.64 -1.51
C ALA A 33 14.95 6.79 -2.96
N GLY A 34 15.96 6.02 -3.35
CA GLY A 34 16.57 6.03 -4.67
C GLY A 34 15.53 5.80 -5.76
N GLY A 35 15.87 6.27 -6.96
CA GLY A 35 14.97 6.23 -8.12
C GLY A 35 14.36 4.85 -8.34
N PHE A 36 13.11 4.84 -8.78
CA PHE A 36 12.35 3.64 -9.13
C PHE A 36 13.16 2.68 -10.03
N LEU A 37 13.13 1.39 -9.72
CA LEU A 37 13.86 0.35 -10.45
C LEU A 37 12.88 -0.51 -11.26
N PRO A 38 12.80 -0.32 -12.60
CA PRO A 38 11.86 -1.07 -13.44
C PRO A 38 12.16 -2.57 -13.41
N PRO A 39 11.14 -3.43 -13.24
CA PRO A 39 11.31 -4.86 -13.36
C PRO A 39 11.56 -5.29 -14.81
N PRO A 40 12.22 -6.44 -15.05
CA PRO A 40 12.31 -7.00 -16.39
C PRO A 40 10.95 -7.52 -16.87
N ILE A 41 10.70 -7.41 -18.18
CA ILE A 41 9.45 -7.81 -18.83
C ILE A 41 9.31 -9.35 -18.75
N PRO A 42 8.18 -9.90 -18.25
CA PRO A 42 7.93 -11.33 -18.24
C PRO A 42 7.75 -11.88 -19.67
N ALA A 43 8.36 -13.02 -19.96
CA ALA A 43 8.42 -13.55 -21.33
C ALA A 43 7.19 -14.37 -21.77
N VAL A 44 6.40 -14.97 -20.86
CA VAL A 44 5.26 -15.84 -21.23
C VAL A 44 4.22 -15.89 -20.12
N ALA A 45 2.93 -15.77 -20.48
CA ALA A 45 1.81 -16.02 -19.57
C ALA A 45 1.50 -17.54 -19.52
N PRO A 46 1.35 -18.15 -18.34
CA PRO A 46 0.99 -19.58 -18.23
C PRO A 46 -0.44 -19.84 -18.76
N PRO A 47 -0.71 -21.05 -19.28
CA PRO A 47 -2.02 -21.42 -19.83
C PRO A 47 -3.11 -21.49 -18.76
N GLN A 48 -4.34 -21.14 -19.16
CA GLN A 48 -5.46 -20.87 -18.26
C GLN A 48 -6.34 -22.10 -17.98
N PRO A 49 -6.77 -22.32 -16.73
CA PRO A 49 -7.92 -23.16 -16.41
C PRO A 49 -9.23 -22.47 -16.82
N ARG A 50 -10.17 -23.23 -17.36
CA ARG A 50 -11.53 -22.75 -17.65
C ARG A 50 -12.28 -22.66 -16.31
N PRO A 51 -12.89 -21.52 -15.95
CA PRO A 51 -13.68 -21.43 -14.73
C PRO A 51 -14.85 -22.41 -14.77
N ASP A 52 -15.14 -23.05 -13.63
CA ASP A 52 -16.37 -23.82 -13.45
C ASP A 52 -17.59 -22.92 -13.67
N GLU A 53 -18.64 -23.43 -14.33
CA GLU A 53 -19.88 -22.68 -14.54
C GLU A 53 -20.47 -22.28 -13.19
N PRO A 54 -20.58 -20.97 -12.90
CA PRO A 54 -21.08 -20.54 -11.61
C PRO A 54 -22.59 -20.76 -11.52
N ASN A 55 -23.03 -21.24 -10.37
CA ASN A 55 -24.46 -21.35 -10.06
C ASN A 55 -25.02 -19.97 -9.71
N TRP A 56 -25.72 -19.37 -10.68
CA TRP A 56 -26.33 -18.05 -10.62
C TRP A 56 -27.58 -17.94 -9.74
N THR A 57 -27.91 -18.93 -8.91
CA THR A 57 -29.13 -18.86 -8.09
C THR A 57 -29.06 -17.67 -7.13
N ILE A 58 -29.90 -16.68 -7.36
CA ILE A 58 -30.04 -15.48 -6.53
C ILE A 58 -30.99 -15.83 -5.36
N PRO A 59 -30.54 -15.78 -4.10
CA PRO A 59 -31.44 -16.03 -2.98
C PRO A 59 -32.49 -14.92 -2.88
N LEU A 60 -33.77 -15.31 -2.92
CA LEU A 60 -34.87 -14.39 -2.66
C LEU A 60 -35.04 -14.26 -1.15
N MET A 61 -35.07 -13.03 -0.64
CA MET A 61 -35.33 -12.79 0.77
C MET A 61 -36.77 -13.19 1.13
N SER A 62 -36.94 -13.94 2.21
CA SER A 62 -38.27 -14.27 2.73
C SER A 62 -38.88 -13.07 3.47
N LYS A 63 -40.21 -13.01 3.51
CA LYS A 63 -40.95 -11.99 4.27
C LYS A 63 -40.55 -11.95 5.74
N ASP A 64 -40.38 -13.13 6.35
CA ASP A 64 -40.01 -13.25 7.76
C ASP A 64 -38.59 -12.73 8.04
N ALA A 65 -37.63 -13.00 7.13
CA ALA A 65 -36.27 -12.47 7.25
C ALA A 65 -36.25 -10.94 7.12
N ALA A 66 -37.03 -10.40 6.18
CA ALA A 66 -37.17 -8.97 5.97
C ALA A 66 -37.75 -8.26 7.20
N HIS A 67 -38.73 -8.89 7.84
CA HIS A 67 -39.41 -8.36 9.01
C HIS A 67 -38.52 -8.43 10.26
N ALA A 68 -37.81 -9.55 10.45
CA ALA A 68 -36.86 -9.72 11.54
C ALA A 68 -35.72 -8.69 11.49
N ALA A 69 -35.11 -8.50 10.32
CA ALA A 69 -34.07 -7.50 10.12
C ALA A 69 -34.56 -6.07 10.41
N PHE A 70 -35.80 -5.75 10.01
CA PHE A 70 -36.39 -4.43 10.26
C PHE A 70 -36.63 -4.18 11.76
N LYS A 71 -37.15 -5.18 12.49
CA LYS A 71 -37.33 -5.10 13.94
C LYS A 71 -36.02 -4.92 14.68
N GLU A 72 -34.99 -5.68 14.31
CA GLU A 72 -33.66 -5.55 14.91
C GLU A 72 -33.11 -4.13 14.69
N TYR A 73 -33.19 -3.62 13.46
CA TYR A 73 -32.76 -2.27 13.12
C TYR A 73 -33.47 -1.19 13.95
N VAL A 74 -34.79 -1.28 14.09
CA VAL A 74 -35.59 -0.32 14.87
C VAL A 74 -35.24 -0.37 16.35
N SER A 75 -35.04 -1.57 16.93
CA SER A 75 -34.70 -1.69 18.35
C SER A 75 -33.33 -1.08 18.70
N GLY A 76 -32.41 -1.00 17.74
CA GLY A 76 -31.13 -0.32 17.88
C GLY A 76 -31.18 1.22 17.79
N LYS A 77 -32.35 1.82 17.50
CA LYS A 77 -32.54 3.27 17.37
C LYS A 77 -33.32 3.82 18.54
N CYS A 78 -32.67 4.63 19.38
CA CYS A 78 -33.26 5.19 20.61
C CYS A 78 -34.54 6.02 20.40
N CYS A 79 -34.77 6.48 19.18
CA CYS A 79 -35.82 7.41 18.84
C CYS A 79 -36.86 6.86 17.88
N TYR A 80 -36.83 5.56 17.60
CA TYR A 80 -37.82 4.92 16.74
C TYR A 80 -38.80 4.15 17.63
N GLY A 81 -40.10 4.45 17.49
CA GLY A 81 -41.14 3.63 18.11
C GLY A 81 -41.23 2.26 17.41
N SER A 82 -41.63 1.19 18.10
CA SER A 82 -41.65 -0.14 17.48
C SER A 82 -42.89 -0.38 16.59
N GLY A 83 -43.91 0.48 16.67
CA GLY A 83 -45.21 0.31 16.00
C GLY A 83 -45.13 0.02 14.50
N PRO A 84 -44.40 0.82 13.69
CA PRO A 84 -44.25 0.55 12.26
C PRO A 84 -43.59 -0.79 11.94
N ALA A 85 -42.67 -1.25 12.79
CA ALA A 85 -42.00 -2.54 12.61
C ALA A 85 -42.83 -3.70 13.16
N ASP A 86 -43.65 -3.53 14.18
CA ASP A 86 -44.44 -4.60 14.78
C ASP A 86 -45.78 -4.84 14.07
N GLU A 87 -46.46 -3.77 13.69
CA GLU A 87 -47.83 -3.79 13.15
C GLU A 87 -47.88 -3.51 11.64
N GLY A 88 -46.79 -3.04 11.04
CA GLY A 88 -46.71 -2.74 9.61
C GLY A 88 -46.97 -3.96 8.74
N VAL A 89 -47.79 -3.79 7.70
CA VAL A 89 -48.12 -4.87 6.76
C VAL A 89 -47.30 -4.69 5.49
N ILE A 90 -46.37 -5.61 5.23
CA ILE A 90 -45.60 -5.64 3.97
C ILE A 90 -46.57 -5.87 2.81
N THR A 91 -46.57 -4.94 1.85
CA THR A 91 -47.41 -4.93 0.66
C THR A 91 -46.67 -5.41 -0.58
N ASN A 92 -45.35 -5.16 -0.67
CA ASN A 92 -44.53 -5.55 -1.80
C ASN A 92 -43.07 -5.79 -1.37
N MET A 93 -42.39 -6.70 -2.07
CA MET A 93 -40.96 -6.97 -1.91
C MET A 93 -40.33 -7.06 -3.30
N GLU A 94 -39.40 -6.15 -3.58
CA GLU A 94 -38.73 -6.05 -4.88
C GLU A 94 -37.23 -6.32 -4.71
N ALA A 95 -36.70 -7.30 -5.43
CA ALA A 95 -35.28 -7.62 -5.42
C ALA A 95 -34.51 -6.66 -6.34
N LEU A 96 -33.72 -5.78 -5.75
CA LEU A 96 -32.90 -4.76 -6.42
C LEU A 96 -31.41 -5.10 -6.34
N ASN A 97 -31.09 -6.38 -6.51
CA ASN A 97 -29.73 -6.90 -6.30
C ASN A 97 -28.69 -6.12 -7.10
N THR A 98 -27.51 -5.97 -6.51
CA THR A 98 -26.43 -5.17 -7.07
C THR A 98 -25.19 -6.03 -7.24
N TYR A 99 -24.50 -5.90 -8.37
CA TYR A 99 -23.22 -6.56 -8.57
C TYR A 99 -22.06 -5.68 -8.12
N ARG A 100 -21.07 -6.32 -7.48
CA ARG A 100 -19.79 -5.72 -7.13
C ARG A 100 -18.66 -6.51 -7.79
N TYR A 101 -17.87 -5.81 -8.59
CA TYR A 101 -16.63 -6.31 -9.15
C TYR A 101 -15.45 -5.77 -8.35
N ARG A 102 -14.49 -6.64 -8.03
CA ARG A 102 -13.24 -6.29 -7.36
C ARG A 102 -12.07 -6.82 -8.15
N LEU A 103 -11.09 -5.95 -8.40
CA LEU A 103 -9.79 -6.30 -8.94
C LEU A 103 -8.70 -6.01 -7.91
N GLU A 104 -7.97 -7.04 -7.53
CA GLU A 104 -6.80 -6.97 -6.67
C GLU A 104 -5.56 -7.24 -7.52
N THR A 105 -4.63 -6.29 -7.60
CA THR A 105 -3.32 -6.47 -8.24
C THR A 105 -2.24 -6.47 -7.17
N PHE A 106 -1.64 -7.64 -6.95
CA PHE A 106 -0.51 -7.80 -6.06
C PHE A 106 0.79 -7.47 -6.79
N THR A 107 1.50 -6.45 -6.31
CA THR A 107 2.71 -5.93 -6.96
C THR A 107 3.90 -5.96 -6.02
N GLU A 108 5.10 -6.04 -6.61
CA GLU A 108 6.38 -5.86 -5.94
C GLU A 108 7.10 -4.65 -6.54
N SER A 109 7.49 -3.70 -5.70
CA SER A 109 8.36 -2.58 -6.09
C SER A 109 9.67 -2.63 -5.31
N ARG A 110 10.73 -2.14 -5.93
CA ARG A 110 12.07 -2.09 -5.34
C ARG A 110 12.64 -0.67 -5.44
N SER A 111 13.25 -0.23 -4.35
CA SER A 111 13.96 1.06 -4.26
C SER A 111 15.24 0.86 -3.46
N THR A 112 16.22 1.74 -3.65
CA THR A 112 17.55 1.61 -3.04
C THR A 112 17.89 2.84 -2.24
N GLU A 113 18.59 2.71 -1.13
CA GLU A 113 19.03 3.85 -0.34
C GLU A 113 20.41 3.59 0.25
N TRP A 114 21.23 4.63 0.35
CA TRP A 114 22.49 4.54 1.09
C TRP A 114 22.21 4.54 2.58
N ASN A 115 22.84 3.62 3.29
CA ASN A 115 22.78 3.55 4.75
C ASN A 115 24.18 3.39 5.35
N HIS A 116 24.31 3.71 6.63
CA HIS A 116 25.56 3.64 7.36
C HIS A 116 25.35 3.28 8.83
N GLU A 117 26.35 2.65 9.43
CA GLU A 117 26.39 2.34 10.85
C GLU A 117 27.82 2.43 11.40
N PRO A 118 28.01 2.57 12.73
CA PRO A 118 29.35 2.54 13.32
C PRO A 118 30.08 1.23 13.00
N PHE A 119 31.33 1.33 12.54
CA PHE A 119 32.15 0.16 12.26
C PHE A 119 32.71 -0.46 13.55
N ASN A 120 32.38 -1.72 13.80
CA ASN A 120 32.80 -2.56 14.93
C ASN A 120 33.45 -3.88 14.47
N GLY A 121 34.01 -3.91 13.25
CA GLY A 121 34.58 -5.13 12.67
C GLY A 121 33.58 -6.00 11.90
N GLN A 122 32.46 -5.42 11.45
CA GLN A 122 31.56 -6.08 10.49
C GLN A 122 32.33 -6.51 9.23
N PRO A 123 31.87 -7.55 8.51
CA PRO A 123 32.48 -7.93 7.24
C PRO A 123 32.42 -6.79 6.22
N ILE A 124 33.55 -6.58 5.54
CA ILE A 124 33.69 -5.65 4.42
C ILE A 124 33.71 -6.52 3.18
N ASP A 125 32.75 -6.34 2.29
CA ASP A 125 32.56 -7.19 1.11
C ASP A 125 32.57 -6.40 -0.21
N ALA A 126 32.68 -5.07 -0.14
CA ALA A 126 32.80 -4.23 -1.32
C ALA A 126 33.96 -4.68 -2.22
N TYR A 127 33.67 -4.79 -3.52
CA TYR A 127 34.63 -5.18 -4.57
C TYR A 127 35.15 -6.62 -4.49
N MET A 128 34.69 -7.46 -3.56
CA MET A 128 35.01 -8.90 -3.60
C MET A 128 34.45 -9.56 -4.86
N GLN A 129 33.29 -9.07 -5.33
CA GLN A 129 32.70 -9.37 -6.63
C GLN A 129 31.76 -8.24 -7.05
N PRO A 130 31.30 -8.20 -8.31
CA PRO A 130 30.28 -7.25 -8.72
C PRO A 130 29.00 -7.39 -7.89
N ALA A 131 28.45 -6.27 -7.43
CA ALA A 131 27.17 -6.25 -6.73
C ALA A 131 26.06 -6.75 -7.68
N PRO A 132 25.16 -7.64 -7.22
CA PRO A 132 24.05 -8.11 -8.04
C PRO A 132 23.10 -6.95 -8.35
N GLY A 133 22.47 -6.98 -9.53
CA GLY A 133 21.42 -6.02 -9.87
C GLY A 133 20.24 -6.12 -8.89
N PRO A 134 19.49 -5.03 -8.68
CA PRO A 134 18.47 -4.97 -7.63
C PRO A 134 17.41 -6.08 -7.70
N TRP A 135 17.02 -6.53 -8.90
CA TRP A 135 16.05 -7.61 -9.12
C TRP A 135 16.63 -9.03 -9.06
N ALA A 136 17.96 -9.16 -9.05
CA ALA A 136 18.66 -10.44 -8.88
C ALA A 136 18.86 -10.81 -7.41
N ILE A 137 18.62 -9.88 -6.48
CA ILE A 137 18.71 -10.13 -5.04
C ILE A 137 17.49 -10.98 -4.62
N PRO A 138 17.71 -12.18 -4.05
CA PRO A 138 16.62 -13.03 -3.61
C PRO A 138 16.00 -12.45 -2.34
N VAL A 139 14.68 -12.34 -2.34
CA VAL A 139 13.85 -11.97 -1.18
C VAL A 139 12.68 -12.94 -1.12
N GLN A 140 12.25 -13.28 0.09
CA GLN A 140 11.12 -14.19 0.29
C GLN A 140 9.83 -13.36 0.20
N PRO A 141 8.95 -13.60 -0.79
CA PRO A 141 7.68 -12.89 -0.88
C PRO A 141 6.77 -13.27 0.30
N PRO A 142 5.91 -12.35 0.77
CA PRO A 142 4.91 -12.65 1.79
C PRO A 142 3.80 -13.53 1.19
N SER A 143 2.79 -13.85 2.00
CA SER A 143 1.56 -14.44 1.49
C SER A 143 0.93 -13.54 0.42
N VAL A 144 0.39 -14.16 -0.63
CA VAL A 144 -0.22 -13.45 -1.76
C VAL A 144 -1.36 -12.54 -1.31
N PHE A 145 -1.45 -11.34 -1.90
CA PHE A 145 -2.43 -10.30 -1.56
C PHE A 145 -2.29 -9.68 -0.17
N GLN A 146 -1.13 -9.81 0.47
CA GLN A 146 -0.81 -9.19 1.75
C GLN A 146 0.29 -8.13 1.60
N ASP A 147 0.01 -6.91 2.10
CA ASP A 147 0.98 -5.83 2.12
C ASP A 147 2.16 -6.17 3.02
N SER A 148 3.38 -5.89 2.54
CA SER A 148 4.60 -6.14 3.31
C SER A 148 5.73 -5.23 2.84
N THR A 149 6.71 -5.03 3.70
CA THR A 149 7.93 -4.30 3.36
C THR A 149 9.11 -5.00 4.00
N GLN A 150 10.16 -5.22 3.20
CA GLN A 150 11.42 -5.80 3.67
C GLN A 150 12.57 -4.89 3.24
N VAL A 151 13.54 -4.71 4.14
CA VAL A 151 14.80 -4.03 3.83
C VAL A 151 15.92 -5.04 3.96
N VAL A 152 16.69 -5.21 2.89
CA VAL A 152 17.85 -6.10 2.85
C VAL A 152 19.10 -5.33 2.43
N LYS A 153 20.24 -5.71 2.98
CA LYS A 153 21.53 -5.15 2.57
C LYS A 153 21.91 -5.70 1.19
N VAL A 154 22.31 -4.84 0.27
CA VAL A 154 22.83 -5.23 -1.04
C VAL A 154 24.20 -5.89 -0.85
N PRO A 155 24.39 -7.15 -1.27
CA PRO A 155 25.66 -7.83 -1.17
C PRO A 155 26.78 -7.10 -1.91
N TYR A 156 28.01 -7.14 -1.38
CA TYR A 156 29.21 -6.56 -2.00
C TYR A 156 29.18 -5.04 -2.13
N THR A 157 28.44 -4.36 -1.25
CA THR A 157 28.41 -2.90 -1.17
C THR A 157 28.93 -2.36 0.16
N SER A 158 29.27 -3.24 1.11
CA SER A 158 29.74 -2.83 2.44
C SER A 158 31.18 -2.36 2.35
N SER A 159 31.39 -1.07 2.55
CA SER A 159 32.71 -0.44 2.55
C SER A 159 32.92 0.35 3.84
N VAL A 160 34.17 0.40 4.33
CA VAL A 160 34.50 1.28 5.45
C VAL A 160 34.83 2.65 4.91
N LYS A 161 34.13 3.66 5.44
CA LYS A 161 34.40 5.07 5.17
C LYS A 161 34.80 5.76 6.46
N VAL A 162 35.81 6.60 6.36
CA VAL A 162 36.27 7.43 7.47
C VAL A 162 35.50 8.76 7.38
N PRO A 163 34.62 9.08 8.34
CA PRO A 163 34.01 10.41 8.39
C PRO A 163 35.08 11.48 8.60
N ARG A 164 34.86 12.67 8.03
CA ARG A 164 35.70 13.87 8.26
C ARG A 164 37.16 13.72 7.79
N VAL A 165 37.38 13.09 6.64
CA VAL A 165 38.67 13.11 5.93
C VAL A 165 39.03 14.55 5.57
N CYS A 166 40.30 14.93 5.72
CA CYS A 166 40.76 16.26 5.35
C CYS A 166 40.77 16.40 3.83
N SER A 167 39.92 17.29 3.28
CA SER A 167 39.80 17.52 1.83
C SER A 167 41.07 18.10 1.20
N PHE A 168 41.89 18.82 1.97
CA PHE A 168 43.13 19.45 1.47
C PHE A 168 44.25 18.47 1.19
N CYS A 169 44.33 17.37 1.96
CA CYS A 169 45.33 16.32 1.75
C CYS A 169 44.69 14.98 1.35
N ASN A 170 43.38 14.97 1.10
CA ASN A 170 42.58 13.77 0.87
C ASN A 170 42.89 12.60 1.83
N GLY A 171 43.14 12.91 3.10
CA GLY A 171 43.47 11.90 4.10
C GLY A 171 44.94 11.55 4.29
N SER A 172 45.86 12.01 3.42
CA SER A 172 47.28 11.63 3.48
C SER A 172 48.03 12.22 4.68
N GLY A 173 47.56 13.35 5.22
CA GLY A 173 48.30 14.12 6.23
C GLY A 173 49.44 14.97 5.65
N THR A 174 49.64 14.94 4.33
CA THR A 174 50.69 15.68 3.62
C THR A 174 50.10 16.51 2.48
N SER A 175 50.61 17.73 2.27
CA SER A 175 50.35 18.50 1.05
C SER A 175 51.24 17.99 -0.09
N SER A 176 50.85 18.29 -1.34
CA SER A 176 51.62 17.94 -2.54
C SER A 176 53.10 18.26 -2.36
N GLY A 177 53.97 17.24 -2.37
CA GLY A 177 55.42 17.40 -2.15
C GLY A 177 55.93 17.10 -0.74
N GLU A 178 55.29 16.18 0.00
CA GLU A 178 55.75 15.65 1.31
C GLU A 178 55.72 16.62 2.51
N GLU A 179 55.26 17.85 2.32
CA GLU A 179 55.09 18.81 3.40
C GLU A 179 53.91 18.43 4.32
N ARG A 180 53.98 18.80 5.60
CA ARG A 180 52.91 18.55 6.57
C ARG A 180 51.64 19.31 6.18
N CYS A 181 50.51 18.61 6.11
CA CYS A 181 49.24 19.27 5.83
C CYS A 181 48.86 20.20 7.00
N ASN A 182 48.87 21.50 6.77
CA ASN A 182 48.52 22.51 7.78
C ASN A 182 47.05 22.46 8.21
N HIS A 183 46.16 22.00 7.33
CA HIS A 183 44.71 21.94 7.60
C HIS A 183 44.34 20.84 8.59
N CYS A 184 45.01 19.69 8.55
CA CYS A 184 44.76 18.60 9.49
C CYS A 184 45.91 18.37 10.47
N LYS A 185 46.96 19.19 10.43
CA LYS A 185 48.18 19.05 11.24
C LYS A 185 48.75 17.62 11.15
N SER A 186 48.82 17.10 9.93
CA SER A 186 49.26 15.73 9.63
C SER A 186 48.39 14.58 10.17
N ASN A 187 47.21 14.86 10.75
CA ASN A 187 46.29 13.79 11.19
C ASN A 187 45.52 13.14 10.02
N GLY A 188 45.54 13.74 8.83
CA GLY A 188 44.73 13.32 7.67
C GLY A 188 43.22 13.51 7.84
N ARG A 189 42.77 13.94 9.02
CA ARG A 189 41.36 14.06 9.40
C ARG A 189 41.11 15.41 10.06
N VAL A 190 39.89 15.92 9.93
CA VAL A 190 39.45 17.09 10.66
C VAL A 190 38.68 16.66 11.90
N ASN A 191 38.83 17.41 12.99
CA ASN A 191 38.20 17.08 14.25
C ASN A 191 36.67 17.16 14.15
N CYS A 192 35.99 16.36 14.96
CA CYS A 192 34.56 16.46 15.11
C CYS A 192 34.18 17.84 15.65
N SER A 193 33.15 18.48 15.13
CA SER A 193 32.60 19.75 15.63
C SER A 193 32.01 19.57 17.02
N ASP A 194 31.40 18.41 17.26
CA ASP A 194 30.54 18.16 18.42
C ASP A 194 31.36 17.66 19.61
N CYS A 195 32.42 16.89 19.36
CA CYS A 195 33.31 16.38 20.40
C CYS A 195 34.76 16.87 20.29
N LYS A 196 35.07 17.77 19.34
CA LYS A 196 36.41 18.36 19.10
C LYS A 196 37.56 17.36 18.95
N GLY A 197 37.26 16.09 18.71
CA GLY A 197 38.24 15.00 18.69
C GLY A 197 38.64 14.46 20.06
N GLU A 198 38.11 15.05 21.14
CA GLU A 198 38.44 14.72 22.54
C GLU A 198 37.77 13.42 23.01
N GLY A 199 36.69 12.98 22.34
CA GLY A 199 36.01 11.72 22.65
C GLY A 199 35.16 11.74 23.93
N VAL A 200 34.97 12.91 24.54
CA VAL A 200 34.19 13.08 25.79
C VAL A 200 32.68 13.00 25.54
N ASN A 201 32.22 13.42 24.36
CA ASN A 201 30.85 13.27 23.89
C ASN A 201 30.78 12.27 22.74
N LEU A 202 29.81 11.35 22.80
CA LEU A 202 29.59 10.35 21.77
C LEU A 202 29.06 11.03 20.50
N CYS A 203 29.85 11.05 19.42
CA CYS A 203 29.41 11.60 18.14
C CYS A 203 28.18 10.83 17.62
N ASP A 204 27.10 11.50 17.23
CA ASP A 204 25.88 10.80 16.81
C ASP A 204 26.04 9.99 15.52
N THR A 205 26.85 10.46 14.58
CA THR A 205 27.08 9.76 13.33
C THR A 205 27.97 8.52 13.51
N CYS A 206 29.15 8.65 14.14
CA CYS A 206 30.12 7.55 14.24
C CYS A 206 30.15 6.83 15.59
N LYS A 207 29.37 7.28 16.57
CA LYS A 207 29.31 6.78 17.94
C LYS A 207 30.71 6.56 18.56
N GLY A 208 31.60 7.52 18.31
CA GLY A 208 33.00 7.52 18.79
C GLY A 208 33.96 6.59 18.03
N LYS A 209 33.50 5.80 17.06
CA LYS A 209 34.30 4.80 16.34
C LYS A 209 35.20 5.38 15.25
N ARG A 210 34.96 6.63 14.82
CA ARG A 210 35.75 7.34 13.79
C ARG A 210 35.79 6.63 12.42
N GLN A 211 35.00 5.57 12.25
CA GLN A 211 34.84 4.77 11.04
C GLN A 211 33.38 4.34 10.94
N LEU A 212 32.83 4.40 9.73
CA LEU A 212 31.48 3.98 9.41
C LEU A 212 31.56 2.83 8.42
N LEU A 213 30.73 1.81 8.65
CA LEU A 213 30.38 0.89 7.61
C LEU A 213 29.28 1.54 6.77
N VAL A 214 29.49 1.61 5.47
CA VAL A 214 28.57 2.23 4.51
C VAL A 214 28.17 1.19 3.49
N PHE A 215 26.88 1.11 3.18
CA PHE A 215 26.32 0.08 2.31
C PHE A 215 25.01 0.54 1.69
N ILE A 216 24.56 -0.17 0.66
CA ILE A 216 23.28 0.08 0.03
C ILE A 216 22.24 -0.85 0.63
N ASN A 217 21.10 -0.29 1.02
CA ASN A 217 19.89 -1.03 1.34
C ASN A 217 18.99 -1.13 0.11
N LEU A 218 18.43 -2.30 -0.12
CA LEU A 218 17.33 -2.54 -1.04
C LEU A 218 16.05 -2.64 -0.21
N LYS A 219 15.12 -1.71 -0.42
CA LYS A 219 13.77 -1.77 0.12
C LYS A 219 12.86 -2.41 -0.91
N VAL A 220 12.30 -3.57 -0.56
CA VAL A 220 11.31 -4.29 -1.34
C VAL A 220 9.95 -4.09 -0.69
N GLN A 221 8.97 -3.66 -1.46
CA GLN A 221 7.60 -3.42 -1.00
C GLN A 221 6.63 -4.27 -1.81
N TRP A 222 5.79 -5.03 -1.12
CA TRP A 222 4.68 -5.74 -1.69
C TRP A 222 3.38 -5.02 -1.35
N THR A 223 2.56 -4.75 -2.35
CA THR A 223 1.32 -3.99 -2.20
C THR A 223 0.17 -4.70 -2.90
N ASN A 224 -0.96 -4.85 -2.21
CA ASN A 224 -2.22 -5.31 -2.78
C ASN A 224 -3.08 -4.10 -3.18
N ASN A 225 -3.03 -3.76 -4.47
CA ASN A 225 -3.75 -2.63 -5.03
C ASN A 225 -5.18 -3.07 -5.37
N LYS A 226 -6.16 -2.51 -4.66
CA LYS A 226 -7.57 -2.88 -4.80
C LYS A 226 -8.33 -1.80 -5.53
N SER A 227 -9.10 -2.21 -6.53
CA SER A 227 -10.10 -1.37 -7.19
C SER A 227 -11.45 -2.08 -7.19
N GLU A 228 -12.50 -1.31 -7.01
CA GLU A 228 -13.86 -1.83 -6.99
C GLU A 228 -14.79 -1.04 -7.91
N PHE A 229 -15.75 -1.76 -8.46
CA PHE A 229 -16.88 -1.22 -9.18
C PHE A 229 -18.14 -1.81 -8.57
N VAL A 230 -19.11 -0.94 -8.29
CA VAL A 230 -20.44 -1.33 -7.82
C VAL A 230 -21.46 -0.60 -8.66
N GLU A 231 -22.46 -1.32 -9.12
CA GLU A 231 -23.52 -0.73 -9.93
C GLU A 231 -24.54 0.01 -9.04
N GLU A 232 -24.60 1.33 -9.14
CA GLU A 232 -25.43 2.16 -8.24
C GLU A 232 -26.90 2.31 -8.71
N GLN A 233 -27.29 1.68 -9.83
CA GLN A 233 -28.41 2.17 -10.65
C GLN A 233 -29.83 1.75 -10.21
N SER A 234 -30.01 0.73 -9.36
CA SER A 234 -31.34 0.16 -9.09
C SER A 234 -31.91 0.42 -7.69
N SER A 235 -31.08 0.56 -6.65
CA SER A 235 -31.56 0.59 -5.25
C SER A 235 -31.54 1.97 -4.58
N GLY A 236 -30.86 2.96 -5.15
CA GLY A 236 -30.64 4.27 -4.51
C GLY A 236 -29.71 4.22 -3.28
N LEU A 237 -29.09 3.07 -3.00
CA LEU A 237 -28.08 2.93 -1.95
C LEU A 237 -26.75 3.52 -2.43
N LYS A 238 -26.20 4.41 -1.60
CA LYS A 238 -24.87 4.99 -1.83
C LYS A 238 -23.75 3.97 -1.60
N MET A 239 -22.65 4.17 -2.31
CA MET A 239 -21.40 3.39 -2.20
C MET A 239 -20.88 3.21 -0.77
N ASP A 240 -21.04 4.19 0.12
CA ASP A 240 -20.57 4.12 1.52
C ASP A 240 -21.35 3.11 2.38
N LYS A 241 -22.59 2.77 1.97
CA LYS A 241 -23.39 1.70 2.58
C LYS A 241 -23.01 0.35 1.98
N LEU A 242 -22.82 0.28 0.67
CA LEU A 242 -22.50 -0.96 -0.08
C LEU A 242 -21.08 -1.49 0.20
N SER A 243 -20.10 -0.60 0.37
CA SER A 243 -18.72 -0.97 0.76
C SER A 243 -18.62 -1.69 2.12
N LYS A 244 -19.60 -1.50 3.00
CA LYS A 244 -19.64 -2.05 4.38
C LYS A 244 -20.38 -3.39 4.50
N VAL A 245 -20.84 -3.96 3.40
CA VAL A 245 -21.56 -5.23 3.38
C VAL A 245 -20.87 -6.23 2.48
N THR A 246 -21.10 -7.52 2.73
CA THR A 246 -20.65 -8.60 1.87
C THR A 246 -21.79 -9.11 0.97
N GLY A 247 -21.40 -9.65 -0.19
CA GLY A 247 -22.31 -10.28 -1.13
C GLY A 247 -22.00 -11.77 -1.28
N LYS A 248 -22.85 -12.49 -2.02
CA LYS A 248 -22.59 -13.86 -2.44
C LYS A 248 -21.52 -13.83 -3.54
N GLU A 249 -20.40 -14.54 -3.33
CA GLU A 249 -19.38 -14.72 -4.35
C GLU A 249 -19.98 -15.52 -5.53
N LEU A 250 -20.01 -14.92 -6.72
CA LEU A 250 -20.49 -15.54 -7.94
C LEU A 250 -19.35 -16.02 -8.83
N PHE A 251 -18.22 -15.31 -8.80
CA PHE A 251 -17.06 -15.63 -9.62
C PHE A 251 -15.79 -15.21 -8.89
N LYS A 252 -14.75 -16.03 -9.01
CA LYS A 252 -13.42 -15.72 -8.51
C LYS A 252 -12.38 -16.36 -9.42
N ASP A 253 -11.45 -15.55 -9.89
CA ASP A 253 -10.36 -16.00 -10.74
C ASP A 253 -9.06 -15.34 -10.26
N THR A 254 -7.99 -16.14 -10.21
CA THR A 254 -6.70 -15.71 -9.68
C THR A 254 -5.60 -16.19 -10.62
N GLN A 255 -4.92 -15.26 -11.28
CA GLN A 255 -3.94 -15.54 -12.32
C GLN A 255 -2.75 -14.58 -12.22
N TYR A 256 -1.68 -14.83 -12.98
CA TYR A 256 -0.56 -13.88 -13.08
C TYR A 256 -1.03 -12.52 -13.62
N MET A 257 -1.79 -12.56 -14.72
CA MET A 257 -2.58 -11.46 -15.25
C MET A 257 -3.96 -12.01 -15.55
N VAL A 258 -5.01 -11.38 -14.99
CA VAL A 258 -6.37 -11.81 -15.27
C VAL A 258 -6.81 -11.23 -16.61
N TYR A 259 -7.64 -11.98 -17.33
CA TYR A 259 -8.29 -11.45 -18.52
C TYR A 259 -9.56 -10.72 -18.08
N PRO A 260 -9.97 -9.67 -18.82
CA PRO A 260 -11.27 -9.05 -18.61
C PRO A 260 -12.38 -10.10 -18.54
N LEU A 261 -13.33 -9.89 -17.64
CA LEU A 261 -14.48 -10.76 -17.50
C LEU A 261 -15.29 -10.73 -18.80
N MET A 262 -15.51 -11.90 -19.40
CA MET A 262 -16.26 -12.06 -20.65
C MET A 262 -17.53 -12.85 -20.40
N GLY A 263 -18.67 -12.35 -20.89
CA GLY A 263 -19.93 -13.08 -20.89
C GLY A 263 -20.68 -13.10 -19.55
N PHE A 264 -20.30 -12.24 -18.60
CA PHE A 264 -21.15 -12.03 -17.42
C PHE A 264 -22.50 -11.45 -17.86
N PRO A 265 -23.63 -11.85 -17.25
CA PRO A 265 -24.96 -11.39 -17.67
C PRO A 265 -25.13 -9.87 -17.67
N ASP A 266 -24.41 -9.18 -16.78
CA ASP A 266 -24.42 -7.74 -16.66
C ASP A 266 -23.33 -7.06 -17.53
N PRO A 267 -23.71 -6.25 -18.54
CA PRO A 267 -22.74 -5.57 -19.40
C PRO A 267 -21.92 -4.49 -18.68
N ALA A 268 -22.45 -3.85 -17.64
CA ALA A 268 -21.73 -2.84 -16.87
C ALA A 268 -20.57 -3.47 -16.09
N VAL A 269 -20.78 -4.67 -15.55
CA VAL A 269 -19.72 -5.46 -14.88
C VAL A 269 -18.62 -5.85 -15.86
N ASN A 270 -18.97 -6.33 -17.06
CA ASN A 270 -17.99 -6.67 -18.10
C ASN A 270 -17.16 -5.43 -18.52
N GLN A 271 -17.82 -4.29 -18.75
CA GLN A 271 -17.15 -3.04 -19.12
C GLN A 271 -16.22 -2.54 -18.00
N ALA A 272 -16.67 -2.61 -16.75
CA ALA A 272 -15.87 -2.23 -15.59
C ALA A 272 -14.65 -3.15 -15.43
N ALA A 273 -14.79 -4.45 -15.64
CA ALA A 273 -13.68 -5.40 -15.60
C ALA A 273 -12.63 -5.08 -16.67
N ASP A 274 -13.03 -4.86 -17.92
CA ASP A 274 -12.11 -4.47 -19.00
C ASP A 274 -11.36 -3.17 -18.69
N ARG A 275 -12.08 -2.15 -18.21
CA ARG A 275 -11.49 -0.87 -17.82
C ARG A 275 -10.47 -1.03 -16.69
N LEU A 276 -10.85 -1.66 -15.59
CA LEU A 276 -10.01 -1.78 -14.40
C LEU A 276 -8.76 -2.64 -14.66
N VAL A 277 -8.89 -3.72 -15.44
CA VAL A 277 -7.75 -4.55 -15.84
C VAL A 277 -6.75 -3.74 -16.67
N LYS A 278 -7.21 -2.96 -17.65
CA LYS A 278 -6.35 -2.08 -18.47
C LYS A 278 -5.71 -0.96 -17.64
N GLU A 279 -6.47 -0.35 -16.74
CA GLU A 279 -5.97 0.71 -15.84
C GLU A 279 -4.86 0.17 -14.93
N HIS A 280 -5.08 -0.96 -14.25
CA HIS A 280 -4.06 -1.58 -13.41
C HIS A 280 -2.82 -1.98 -14.20
N HIS A 281 -3.00 -2.55 -15.40
CA HIS A 281 -1.87 -2.88 -16.26
C HIS A 281 -1.06 -1.63 -16.62
N THR A 282 -1.72 -0.54 -17.01
CA THR A 282 -1.05 0.72 -17.38
C THR A 282 -0.35 1.37 -16.17
N GLN A 283 -1.02 1.39 -15.02
CA GLN A 283 -0.53 2.03 -13.80
C GLN A 283 0.68 1.31 -13.19
N PHE A 284 0.61 -0.02 -13.12
CA PHE A 284 1.59 -0.79 -12.35
C PHE A 284 2.71 -1.37 -13.20
N SER A 285 2.50 -1.70 -14.48
CA SER A 285 3.55 -2.35 -15.28
C SER A 285 4.80 -1.48 -15.47
N GLN A 286 4.66 -0.16 -15.33
CA GLN A 286 5.78 0.78 -15.40
C GLN A 286 6.45 1.04 -14.06
N THR A 287 5.79 0.77 -12.93
CA THR A 287 6.20 1.20 -11.58
C THR A 287 6.35 0.06 -10.56
N ALA A 288 6.02 -1.17 -10.95
CA ALA A 288 6.16 -2.36 -10.12
C ALA A 288 6.10 -3.63 -10.98
N ARG A 289 6.59 -4.73 -10.43
CA ARG A 289 6.36 -6.06 -11.00
C ARG A 289 5.00 -6.55 -10.52
N ILE A 290 4.08 -6.82 -11.46
CA ILE A 290 2.84 -7.54 -11.13
C ILE A 290 3.22 -8.98 -10.81
N LEU A 291 2.82 -9.47 -9.63
CA LEU A 291 3.06 -10.84 -9.20
C LEU A 291 1.83 -11.72 -9.44
N GLN A 292 0.65 -11.17 -9.13
CA GLN A 292 -0.61 -11.87 -9.27
C GLN A 292 -1.77 -10.87 -9.34
N GLN A 293 -2.83 -11.24 -10.02
CA GLN A 293 -4.10 -10.54 -10.01
C GLN A 293 -5.22 -11.49 -9.58
N ARG A 294 -6.20 -10.95 -8.86
CA ARG A 294 -7.42 -11.64 -8.49
C ARG A 294 -8.61 -10.77 -8.83
N GLN A 295 -9.54 -11.34 -9.59
CA GLN A 295 -10.82 -10.72 -9.87
C GLN A 295 -11.93 -11.50 -9.18
N THR A 296 -12.88 -10.77 -8.60
CA THR A 296 -14.03 -11.34 -7.88
C THR A 296 -15.29 -10.61 -8.29
N VAL A 297 -16.35 -11.36 -8.58
CA VAL A 297 -17.70 -10.82 -8.75
C VAL A 297 -18.56 -11.31 -7.59
N GLU A 298 -19.19 -10.37 -6.91
CA GLU A 298 -20.11 -10.63 -5.81
C GLU A 298 -21.49 -10.07 -6.17
N LEU A 299 -22.55 -10.78 -5.82
CA LEU A 299 -23.92 -10.24 -5.80
C LEU A 299 -24.23 -9.79 -4.38
N ILE A 300 -24.43 -8.49 -4.21
CA ILE A 300 -24.93 -7.91 -2.98
C ILE A 300 -26.46 -8.04 -3.05
N PRO A 301 -27.08 -8.88 -2.19
CA PRO A 301 -28.52 -8.96 -2.15
C PRO A 301 -29.05 -7.62 -1.65
N VAL A 302 -30.02 -7.06 -2.38
CA VAL A 302 -30.72 -5.85 -1.97
C VAL A 302 -32.19 -6.08 -2.23
N THR A 303 -33.03 -5.83 -1.24
CA THR A 303 -34.47 -5.95 -1.39
C THR A 303 -35.14 -4.71 -0.83
N LYS A 304 -35.96 -4.07 -1.65
CA LYS A 304 -36.85 -3.01 -1.24
C LYS A 304 -38.13 -3.63 -0.72
N VAL A 305 -38.53 -3.21 0.46
CA VAL A 305 -39.75 -3.68 1.13
C VAL A 305 -40.67 -2.49 1.29
N ASP A 306 -41.82 -2.56 0.63
CA ASP A 306 -42.89 -1.58 0.79
C ASP A 306 -43.88 -2.11 1.82
N TYR A 307 -44.27 -1.27 2.76
CA TYR A 307 -45.20 -1.61 3.82
C TYR A 307 -46.20 -0.50 4.09
N LYS A 308 -47.37 -0.90 4.60
CA LYS A 308 -48.44 0.01 4.99
C LYS A 308 -48.56 0.05 6.52
N TRP A 309 -48.60 1.26 7.08
CA TRP A 309 -48.82 1.49 8.50
C TRP A 309 -49.69 2.74 8.69
N LYS A 310 -50.72 2.66 9.54
CA LYS A 310 -51.69 3.77 9.81
C LYS A 310 -52.13 4.52 8.55
N GLU A 311 -52.52 3.75 7.52
CA GLU A 311 -52.97 4.22 6.20
C GLU A 311 -51.90 4.85 5.28
N ALA A 312 -50.69 5.11 5.76
CA ALA A 312 -49.57 5.59 4.97
C ALA A 312 -48.71 4.44 4.41
N PHE A 313 -48.09 4.69 3.25
CA PHE A 313 -47.14 3.77 2.61
C PHE A 313 -45.71 4.23 2.87
N HIS A 314 -44.87 3.29 3.26
CA HIS A 314 -43.47 3.51 3.56
C HIS A 314 -42.63 2.43 2.89
N SER A 315 -41.33 2.68 2.76
CA SER A 315 -40.41 1.69 2.23
C SER A 315 -39.11 1.67 3.03
N TYR A 316 -38.48 0.51 3.07
CA TYR A 316 -37.13 0.35 3.58
C TYR A 316 -36.36 -0.63 2.68
N LEU A 317 -35.04 -0.58 2.76
CA LEU A 317 -34.15 -1.47 2.02
C LEU A 317 -33.46 -2.41 3.01
N VAL A 318 -33.39 -3.69 2.67
CA VAL A 318 -32.53 -4.67 3.34
C VAL A 318 -31.42 -5.03 2.37
N TYR A 319 -30.17 -5.00 2.81
CA TYR A 319 -29.02 -5.18 1.93
C TYR A 319 -27.83 -5.90 2.59
N GLY A 320 -27.07 -6.60 1.76
CA GLY A 320 -25.91 -7.39 2.18
C GLY A 320 -26.30 -8.75 2.78
N ASN A 321 -25.33 -9.67 2.83
CA ASN A 321 -25.51 -10.95 3.52
C ASN A 321 -25.78 -10.78 5.03
N GLU A 322 -25.39 -9.63 5.58
CA GLU A 322 -25.63 -9.25 6.97
C GLU A 322 -27.05 -8.71 7.24
N ASN A 323 -27.91 -8.60 6.21
CA ASN A 323 -29.26 -8.05 6.29
C ASN A 323 -29.32 -6.65 6.93
N LYS A 324 -28.40 -5.76 6.57
CA LYS A 324 -28.43 -4.37 7.05
C LYS A 324 -29.67 -3.66 6.51
N VAL A 325 -30.23 -2.77 7.32
CA VAL A 325 -31.44 -2.04 6.95
C VAL A 325 -31.15 -0.56 6.73
N ASN A 326 -31.71 -0.03 5.66
CA ASN A 326 -31.79 1.40 5.42
C ASN A 326 -33.26 1.86 5.40
N ALA A 327 -33.65 2.68 6.37
CA ALA A 327 -34.98 3.27 6.47
C ALA A 327 -34.82 4.76 6.80
N ASP A 328 -34.51 5.55 5.76
CA ASP A 328 -34.26 7.00 5.90
C ASP A 328 -35.57 7.77 6.22
N ASP A 329 -36.74 7.27 5.77
CA ASP A 329 -38.07 7.88 5.98
C ASP A 329 -38.92 7.12 7.03
N TYR A 330 -38.37 6.84 8.21
CA TYR A 330 -39.09 6.12 9.26
C TYR A 330 -40.23 6.97 9.87
N PRO A 331 -41.48 6.47 9.94
CA PRO A 331 -42.63 7.31 10.29
C PRO A 331 -42.82 7.60 11.79
N ASP A 332 -42.35 6.72 12.68
CA ASP A 332 -42.56 6.85 14.13
C ASP A 332 -41.27 7.28 14.82
N THR A 333 -40.95 8.57 14.67
CA THR A 333 -39.73 9.17 15.23
C THR A 333 -40.05 10.08 16.41
N CYS A 334 -39.22 10.00 17.45
CA CYS A 334 -39.25 10.93 18.57
C CYS A 334 -38.93 12.37 18.08
N CYS A 335 -39.57 13.40 18.66
CA CYS A 335 -39.13 14.79 18.48
C CYS A 335 -37.98 15.11 19.45
N CYS A 336 -36.81 14.48 19.31
CA CYS A 336 -35.63 14.90 20.07
C CYS A 336 -34.92 16.04 19.33
N THR A 337 -35.38 17.28 19.56
CA THR A 337 -34.54 18.45 19.36
C THR A 337 -33.33 18.34 20.29
N ILE A 338 -32.15 18.11 19.73
CA ILE A 338 -30.88 18.38 20.40
C ILE A 338 -30.87 19.90 20.63
N MET A 339 -30.96 20.30 21.90
CA MET A 339 -30.80 21.69 22.34
C MET A 339 -29.33 21.98 22.61
#